data_AF-A0A850W789-F1
#
_entry.id   AF-A0A850W789-F1
#
_cell.length_a   1.000
_cell.length_b   1.000
_cell.length_c   1.000
_cell.angle_alpha   90.00
_cell.angle_beta   90.00
_cell.angle_gamma   90.00
#
_symmetry.space_group_name_H-M   'P 1'
#
loop_
_entity.id
_entity.type
_entity.pdbx_description
1 polymer ?
#
loop_
_entity_poly.entity_id
_entity_poly.type
_entity_poly.pdbx_seq_one_letter_code
_entity_poly.pdbx_strand_id
1 'polypeptide(L)'
;LILQVVAYHYCQADNTYTCLVPEFVHSIAALLCRSNQLTAYRDLLIKEPHLQSMLSLRSCVQDPAAAFKRGVLEPLSNLRKEQKIPEEDYIILIDGLNDAEFHKPDYGDTLSSFITNIICKFPPWLKLIVTVRTNLQEVVSSLPFIAISLDNFPDNKEIHDDLNAYIQHRINNSQEIINNLSLNGKADAAIIGKVSNHLIMRSLGSYLYLKLTLDLFQKGHLVIKSASYKVVPVSLSELYLLHFQAINAGQINGEQQWEDFSQRMEALSCFLIKRRDKTRMFCHPSFREW
;
A
#
# COMPACT_ATOMS: atom_id res chain seq x y z
N LEU A 1 18.85 3.56 2.57
CA LEU A 1 17.44 3.84 2.26
C LEU A 1 16.58 4.02 3.51
N ILE A 2 16.39 3.03 4.41
CA ILE A 2 15.52 3.19 5.60
C ILE A 2 15.95 4.37 6.50
N LEU A 3 17.27 4.55 6.70
CA LEU A 3 17.80 5.65 7.51
C LEU A 3 17.64 7.05 6.88
N GLN A 4 17.20 7.15 5.62
CA GLN A 4 17.00 8.43 4.94
C GLN A 4 15.52 8.85 4.87
N VAL A 5 14.59 7.94 5.22
CA VAL A 5 13.16 8.27 5.26
C VAL A 5 12.87 9.02 6.54
N VAL A 6 12.52 10.30 6.43
CA VAL A 6 12.29 11.20 7.56
C VAL A 6 10.82 11.48 7.83
N ALA A 7 9.94 11.22 6.86
CA ALA A 7 8.50 11.26 7.03
C ALA A 7 7.82 10.34 6.01
N TYR A 8 6.60 9.94 6.31
CA TYR A 8 5.78 9.12 5.44
C TYR A 8 4.30 9.50 5.57
N HIS A 9 3.52 9.25 4.53
CA HIS A 9 2.08 9.49 4.53
C HIS A 9 1.37 8.41 3.72
N TYR A 10 0.35 7.77 4.30
CA TYR A 10 -0.42 6.73 3.63
C TYR A 10 -1.79 7.31 3.27
N CYS A 11 -2.05 7.51 1.98
CA CYS A 11 -3.38 7.86 1.51
C CYS A 11 -4.23 6.59 1.47
N GLN A 12 -5.40 6.62 2.12
CA GLN A 12 -6.29 5.46 2.18
C GLN A 12 -7.70 5.88 1.77
N ALA A 13 -8.22 5.28 0.70
CA ALA A 13 -9.54 5.62 0.16
C ALA A 13 -10.70 5.38 1.16
N ASP A 14 -10.49 4.58 2.20
CA ASP A 14 -11.45 4.34 3.29
C ASP A 14 -11.33 5.32 4.46
N ASN A 15 -10.24 6.09 4.53
CA ASN A 15 -9.99 7.06 5.59
C ASN A 15 -9.78 8.45 5.01
N THR A 16 -10.89 9.19 4.86
CA THR A 16 -10.89 10.55 4.30
C THR A 16 -9.85 11.47 4.93
N TYR A 17 -9.56 11.39 6.24
CA TYR A 17 -8.58 12.26 6.88
C TYR A 17 -7.19 12.15 6.24
N THR A 18 -6.80 10.94 5.84
CA THR A 18 -5.52 10.70 5.16
C THR A 18 -5.47 11.28 3.74
N CYS A 19 -6.61 11.67 3.18
CA CYS A 19 -6.72 12.22 1.84
C CYS A 19 -6.79 13.76 1.82
N LEU A 20 -6.88 14.40 3.00
CA LEU A 20 -7.02 15.85 3.11
C LEU A 20 -5.65 16.55 3.18
N VAL A 21 -5.50 17.63 2.41
CA VAL A 21 -4.28 18.45 2.39
C VAL A 21 -3.89 18.99 3.78
N PRO A 22 -4.81 19.53 4.60
CA PRO A 22 -4.47 20.03 5.94
C PRO A 22 -3.89 18.95 6.86
N GLU A 23 -4.46 17.74 6.82
CA GLU A 23 -4.00 16.59 7.61
C GLU A 23 -2.63 16.11 7.14
N PHE A 24 -2.39 16.06 5.82
CA PHE A 24 -1.08 15.79 5.27
C PHE A 24 -0.02 16.77 5.78
N VAL A 25 -0.28 18.08 5.67
CA VAL A 25 0.67 19.12 6.13
C VAL A 25 0.97 18.97 7.62
N HIS A 26 -0.07 18.82 8.44
CA HIS A 26 0.06 18.66 9.88
C HIS A 26 0.83 17.39 10.26
N SER A 27 0.47 16.26 9.64
CA SER A 27 1.10 14.95 9.86
C SER A 27 2.56 14.92 9.46
N ILE A 28 2.91 15.43 8.27
CA ILE A 28 4.29 15.50 7.79
C ILE A 28 5.16 16.34 8.74
N ALA A 29 4.68 17.51 9.18
CA ALA A 29 5.41 18.33 10.13
C ALA A 29 5.67 17.59 11.45
N ALA A 30 4.66 16.87 11.97
CA ALA A 30 4.79 16.07 13.18
C ALA A 30 5.79 14.90 13.02
N LEU A 31 5.80 14.23 11.86
CA LEU A 31 6.75 13.14 11.58
C LEU A 31 8.18 13.65 11.43
N LEU A 32 8.39 14.76 10.72
CA LEU A 32 9.69 15.41 10.61
C LEU A 32 10.23 15.84 11.99
N CYS A 33 9.36 16.32 12.88
CA CYS A 33 9.71 16.65 14.26
C CYS A 33 10.11 15.41 15.09
N ARG A 34 9.58 14.22 14.77
CA ARG A 34 9.95 12.96 15.43
C ARG A 34 11.16 12.26 14.81
N SER A 35 11.60 12.72 13.64
CA SER A 35 12.75 12.16 12.93
C SER A 35 14.06 12.42 13.70
N ASN A 36 14.82 11.36 13.96
CA ASN A 36 16.10 11.45 14.67
C ASN A 36 17.17 12.20 13.85
N GLN A 37 16.99 12.27 12.54
CA GLN A 37 17.89 12.96 11.61
C GLN A 37 17.63 14.47 11.60
N LEU A 38 16.46 14.91 12.08
CA LEU A 38 15.99 16.30 12.05
C LEU A 38 15.74 16.85 13.46
N THR A 39 16.57 16.46 14.43
CA THR A 39 16.46 16.96 15.82
C THR A 39 16.50 18.49 15.90
N ALA A 40 17.30 19.15 15.06
CA ALA A 40 17.36 20.60 15.00
C ALA A 40 16.01 21.25 14.63
N TYR A 41 15.20 20.59 13.79
CA TYR A 41 13.85 21.05 13.44
C TYR A 41 12.89 20.90 14.61
N ARG A 42 12.98 19.79 15.36
CA ARG A 42 12.24 19.60 16.61
C ARG A 42 12.57 20.68 17.63
N ASP A 43 13.86 20.91 17.87
CA ASP A 43 14.31 21.87 18.89
C ASP A 43 13.88 23.30 18.52
N LEU A 44 13.90 23.64 17.23
CA LEU A 44 13.36 24.90 16.72
C LEU A 44 11.86 25.02 16.98
N LEU A 45 11.06 23.99 16.64
CA LEU A 45 9.62 24.00 16.88
C LEU A 45 9.30 24.16 18.37
N ILE A 46 10.02 23.47 19.27
CA ILE A 46 9.83 23.59 20.72
C ILE A 46 10.14 25.01 21.20
N LYS A 47 11.20 25.62 20.67
CA LYS A 47 11.62 26.98 21.04
C LYS A 47 10.69 28.07 20.51
N GLU A 48 10.00 27.83 19.40
CA GLU A 48 9.19 28.82 18.69
C GLU A 48 7.69 28.45 18.64
N PRO A 49 6.89 28.87 19.64
CA PRO A 49 5.45 28.55 19.72
C PRO A 49 4.64 29.05 18.51
N HIS A 50 5.11 30.11 17.85
CA HIS A 50 4.43 30.66 16.68
C HIS A 50 4.48 29.69 15.48
N LEU A 51 5.58 28.94 15.30
CA LEU A 51 5.67 27.88 14.28
C LEU A 51 4.73 26.72 14.61
N GLN A 52 4.62 26.34 15.88
CA GLN A 52 3.65 25.31 16.31
C GLN A 52 2.20 25.75 16.02
N SER A 53 1.87 27.01 16.29
CA SER A 53 0.55 27.58 15.98
C SER A 53 0.28 27.56 14.48
N MET A 54 1.26 27.92 13.66
CA MET A 54 1.17 27.90 12.19
C MET A 54 0.98 26.49 11.62
N LEU A 55 1.56 25.48 12.27
CA LEU A 55 1.41 24.06 11.92
C LEU A 55 0.23 23.39 12.62
N SER A 56 -0.58 24.13 13.38
CA SER A 56 -1.81 23.59 13.97
C SER A 56 -2.79 23.21 12.86
N LEU A 57 -3.61 22.18 13.11
CA LEU A 57 -4.60 21.73 12.13
C LEU A 57 -5.52 22.87 11.68
N ARG A 58 -5.88 23.79 12.59
CA ARG A 58 -6.68 24.98 12.26
C ARG A 58 -5.98 25.87 11.22
N SER A 59 -4.70 26.14 11.39
CA SER A 59 -3.92 26.95 10.44
C SER A 59 -3.69 26.20 9.13
N CYS A 60 -3.47 24.89 9.16
CA CYS A 60 -3.37 24.06 7.97
C CYS A 60 -4.68 24.02 7.16
N VAL A 61 -5.85 24.10 7.81
CA VAL A 61 -7.15 24.21 7.14
C VAL A 61 -7.32 25.58 6.49
N GLN A 62 -6.85 26.64 7.15
CA GLN A 62 -6.99 28.00 6.65
C GLN A 62 -6.09 28.28 5.43
N ASP A 63 -4.83 27.88 5.49
CA ASP A 63 -3.86 28.05 4.40
C ASP A 63 -2.78 26.95 4.45
N PRO A 64 -3.03 25.78 3.84
CA PRO A 64 -2.09 24.66 3.88
C PRO A 64 -0.78 24.97 3.16
N ALA A 65 -0.81 25.77 2.10
CA ALA A 65 0.37 26.11 1.33
C ALA A 65 1.31 27.00 2.14
N ALA A 66 0.79 28.03 2.82
CA ALA A 66 1.60 28.89 3.67
C ALA A 66 2.09 28.14 4.92
N ALA A 67 1.26 27.27 5.52
CA ALA A 67 1.65 26.44 6.65
C ALA A 67 2.81 25.49 6.29
N PHE A 68 2.72 24.80 5.15
CA PHE A 68 3.79 23.90 4.71
C PHE A 68 5.06 24.66 4.31
N LYS A 69 4.93 25.76 3.57
CA LYS A 69 6.08 26.54 3.12
C LYS A 69 6.84 27.17 4.30
N ARG A 70 6.15 27.92 5.17
CA ARG A 70 6.78 28.68 6.27
C ARG A 70 7.00 27.85 7.53
N GLY A 71 6.18 26.82 7.75
CA GLY A 71 6.29 25.94 8.91
C GLY A 71 7.20 24.73 8.68
N VAL A 72 7.40 24.29 7.44
CA VAL A 72 8.21 23.09 7.12
C VAL A 72 9.40 23.44 6.23
N LEU A 73 9.18 23.89 5.00
CA LEU A 73 10.24 24.01 3.99
C LEU A 73 11.28 25.09 4.31
N GLU A 74 10.83 26.29 4.71
CA GLU A 74 11.71 27.41 5.06
C GLU A 74 12.56 27.10 6.32
N PRO A 75 11.99 26.61 7.43
CA PRO A 75 12.77 26.19 8.60
C PRO A 75 13.82 25.13 8.28
N LEU A 76 13.45 24.08 7.53
CA LEU A 76 14.40 23.04 7.13
C LEU A 76 15.53 23.60 6.27
N SER A 77 15.21 24.48 5.32
CA SER A 77 16.21 25.12 4.47
C SER A 77 17.17 26.01 5.26
N ASN A 78 16.66 26.75 6.25
CA ASN A 78 17.47 27.62 7.10
C ASN A 78 18.39 26.80 8.01
N LEU A 79 17.87 25.76 8.66
CA LEU A 79 18.65 24.85 9.50
C LEU A 79 19.77 24.14 8.70
N ARG A 80 19.51 23.80 7.43
CA ARG A 80 20.54 23.23 6.55
C ARG A 80 21.63 24.26 6.21
N LYS A 81 21.27 25.52 5.92
CA LYS A 81 22.24 26.60 5.70
C LYS A 81 23.10 26.89 6.93
N GLU A 82 22.51 26.76 8.12
CA GLU A 82 23.22 26.89 9.41
C GLU A 82 24.03 25.63 9.79
N GLN A 83 24.10 24.62 8.91
CA GLN A 83 24.81 23.35 9.15
C GLN A 83 24.32 22.58 10.39
N LYS A 84 23.07 22.82 10.82
CA LYS A 84 22.43 22.11 11.94
C LYS A 84 21.80 20.79 11.51
N ILE A 85 21.60 20.59 10.21
CA ILE A 85 21.13 19.34 9.62
C ILE A 85 22.32 18.73 8.84
N PRO A 86 22.64 17.43 9.03
CA PRO A 86 23.75 16.76 8.32
C PRO A 86 23.64 16.92 6.81
N GLU A 87 24.77 16.94 6.09
CA GLU A 87 24.82 17.09 4.62
C GLU A 87 24.43 15.82 3.85
N GLU A 88 23.26 15.25 4.15
CA GLU A 88 22.71 14.08 3.48
C GLU A 88 21.41 14.40 2.74
N ASP A 89 20.98 13.49 1.87
CA ASP A 89 19.66 13.53 1.24
C ASP A 89 18.63 12.79 2.09
N TYR A 90 17.44 13.37 2.21
CA TYR A 90 16.33 12.80 2.97
C TYR A 90 15.12 12.58 2.09
N ILE A 91 14.26 11.65 2.48
CA ILE A 91 13.11 11.20 1.71
C ILE A 91 11.83 11.37 2.52
N ILE A 92 10.81 11.94 1.87
CA ILE A 92 9.42 11.86 2.30
C ILE A 92 8.72 10.84 1.40
N LEU A 93 8.06 9.85 1.99
CA LEU A 93 7.31 8.82 1.26
C LEU A 93 5.81 9.16 1.28
N ILE A 94 5.16 9.16 0.12
CA ILE A 94 3.69 9.23 0.03
C ILE A 94 3.21 7.96 -0.67
N ASP A 95 2.50 7.14 0.07
CA ASP A 95 1.94 5.90 -0.44
C ASP A 95 0.49 6.10 -0.87
N GLY A 96 0.15 5.59 -2.05
CA GLY A 96 -1.22 5.52 -2.57
C GLY A 96 -1.82 6.87 -2.95
N LEU A 97 -1.05 7.83 -3.49
CA LEU A 97 -1.55 9.20 -3.75
C LEU A 97 -2.87 9.24 -4.55
N ASN A 98 -3.08 8.29 -5.46
CA ASN A 98 -4.31 8.14 -6.22
C ASN A 98 -5.57 7.95 -5.35
N ASP A 99 -5.44 7.43 -4.12
CA ASP A 99 -6.57 7.21 -3.22
C ASP A 99 -7.16 8.53 -2.71
N ALA A 100 -6.35 9.60 -2.71
CA ALA A 100 -6.81 10.93 -2.33
C ALA A 100 -7.84 11.52 -3.30
N GLU A 101 -7.81 11.10 -4.57
CA GLU A 101 -8.73 11.58 -5.60
C GLU A 101 -10.17 11.13 -5.38
N PHE A 102 -10.40 10.05 -4.62
CA PHE A 102 -11.75 9.62 -4.23
C PHE A 102 -12.42 10.56 -3.21
N HIS A 103 -11.64 11.42 -2.55
CA HIS A 103 -12.12 12.41 -1.59
C HIS A 103 -11.86 13.84 -2.07
N LYS A 104 -11.83 14.04 -3.39
CA LYS A 104 -11.65 15.37 -3.99
C LYS A 104 -12.69 16.35 -3.43
N PRO A 105 -12.27 17.48 -2.84
CA PRO A 105 -13.21 18.45 -2.31
C PRO A 105 -13.90 19.23 -3.45
N ASP A 106 -15.09 19.75 -3.19
CA ASP A 106 -15.82 20.62 -4.14
C ASP A 106 -15.02 21.90 -4.46
N TYR A 107 -14.22 22.37 -3.50
CA TYR A 107 -13.36 23.54 -3.62
C TYR A 107 -11.99 23.27 -2.99
N GLY A 108 -10.93 23.74 -3.63
CA GLY A 108 -9.55 23.60 -3.16
C GLY A 108 -8.77 22.49 -3.85
N ASP A 109 -7.58 22.22 -3.31
CA ASP A 109 -6.64 21.25 -3.86
C ASP A 109 -6.90 19.82 -3.38
N THR A 110 -6.65 18.84 -4.25
CA THR A 110 -6.37 17.45 -3.82
C THR A 110 -4.92 17.37 -3.36
N LEU A 111 -4.52 16.24 -2.74
CA LEU A 111 -3.10 16.03 -2.42
C LEU A 111 -2.23 16.10 -3.68
N SER A 112 -2.69 15.58 -4.83
CA SER A 112 -1.90 15.62 -6.05
C SER A 112 -1.71 17.04 -6.59
N SER A 113 -2.79 17.83 -6.69
CA SER A 113 -2.69 19.22 -7.16
C SER A 113 -1.89 20.08 -6.19
N PHE A 114 -2.07 19.87 -4.88
CA PHE A 114 -1.27 20.54 -3.85
C PHE A 114 0.22 20.27 -4.00
N ILE A 115 0.62 18.99 -4.13
CA ILE A 115 2.02 18.60 -4.33
C ILE A 115 2.58 19.24 -5.61
N THR A 116 1.81 19.21 -6.70
CA THR A 116 2.19 19.84 -7.97
C THR A 116 2.49 21.33 -7.82
N ASN A 117 1.68 22.04 -7.03
CA ASN A 117 1.85 23.48 -6.80
C ASN A 117 3.06 23.80 -5.91
N ILE A 118 3.41 22.93 -4.96
CA ILE A 118 4.43 23.21 -3.94
C ILE A 118 5.80 22.60 -4.26
N ILE A 119 5.89 21.59 -5.14
CA ILE A 119 7.11 20.81 -5.36
C ILE A 119 8.30 21.66 -5.79
N CYS A 120 8.08 22.71 -6.59
CA CYS A 120 9.12 23.65 -7.01
C CYS A 120 9.73 24.46 -5.85
N LYS A 121 9.16 24.38 -4.63
CA LYS A 121 9.67 25.01 -3.41
C LYS A 121 10.47 24.05 -2.53
N PHE A 122 10.49 22.76 -2.83
CA PHE A 122 11.27 21.79 -2.06
C PHE A 122 12.76 22.08 -2.22
N PRO A 123 13.55 21.99 -1.12
CA PRO A 123 14.99 22.03 -1.26
C PRO A 123 15.48 20.75 -1.98
N PRO A 124 16.54 20.84 -2.81
CA PRO A 124 16.96 19.73 -3.68
C PRO A 124 17.41 18.46 -2.93
N TRP A 125 17.82 18.59 -1.65
CA TRP A 125 18.22 17.47 -0.80
C TRP A 125 17.02 16.74 -0.16
N LEU A 126 15.82 17.32 -0.17
CA LEU A 126 14.60 16.70 0.37
C LEU A 126 13.78 16.12 -0.78
N LYS A 127 13.90 14.82 -0.97
CA LYS A 127 13.29 14.07 -2.07
C LYS A 127 11.89 13.59 -1.69
N LEU A 128 11.01 13.53 -2.68
CA LEU A 128 9.68 12.94 -2.53
C LEU A 128 9.62 11.65 -3.35
N ILE A 129 9.18 10.56 -2.72
CA ILE A 129 8.83 9.32 -3.40
C ILE A 129 7.33 9.15 -3.25
N VAL A 130 6.64 8.97 -4.37
CA VAL A 130 5.19 8.81 -4.41
C VAL A 130 4.83 7.52 -5.13
N THR A 131 3.91 6.74 -4.57
CA THR A 131 3.34 5.56 -5.24
C THR A 131 1.94 5.87 -5.74
N VAL A 132 1.62 5.36 -6.93
CA VAL A 132 0.30 5.43 -7.55
C VAL A 132 -0.02 4.13 -8.25
N ARG A 133 -1.31 3.80 -8.32
CA ARG A 133 -1.79 2.69 -9.15
C ARG A 133 -1.76 3.07 -10.62
N THR A 134 -1.36 2.11 -11.47
CA THR A 134 -1.18 2.25 -12.92
C THR A 134 -2.43 2.77 -13.63
N ASN A 135 -3.61 2.32 -13.21
CA ASN A 135 -4.89 2.75 -13.76
C ASN A 135 -5.28 4.20 -13.42
N LEU A 136 -4.55 4.84 -12.51
CA LEU A 136 -4.77 6.23 -12.07
C LEU A 136 -3.50 7.07 -12.20
N GLN A 137 -2.60 6.70 -13.12
CA GLN A 137 -1.36 7.44 -13.37
C GLN A 137 -1.58 8.89 -13.85
N GLU A 138 -2.76 9.20 -14.40
CA GLU A 138 -3.12 10.57 -14.82
C GLU A 138 -3.05 11.57 -13.67
N VAL A 139 -3.26 11.11 -12.43
CA VAL A 139 -3.19 11.91 -11.21
C VAL A 139 -1.83 12.59 -11.05
N VAL A 140 -0.75 11.93 -11.50
CA VAL A 140 0.63 12.43 -11.37
C VAL A 140 1.18 13.01 -12.68
N SER A 141 0.36 13.13 -13.72
CA SER A 141 0.79 13.59 -15.05
C SER A 141 1.39 15.01 -15.06
N SER A 142 0.97 15.85 -14.11
CA SER A 142 1.47 17.22 -13.96
C SER A 142 2.69 17.33 -13.05
N LEU A 143 3.10 16.24 -12.39
CA LEU A 143 4.25 16.24 -11.50
C LEU A 143 5.55 16.07 -12.31
N PRO A 144 6.58 16.88 -12.04
CA PRO A 144 7.87 16.79 -12.72
C PRO A 144 8.74 15.65 -12.17
N PHE A 145 8.15 14.47 -11.96
CA PHE A 145 8.81 13.31 -11.35
C PHE A 145 9.31 12.31 -12.38
N ILE A 146 10.36 11.58 -11.99
CA ILE A 146 10.83 10.41 -12.72
C ILE A 146 9.86 9.26 -12.40
N ALA A 147 9.20 8.73 -13.43
CA ALA A 147 8.31 7.59 -13.28
C ALA A 147 9.10 6.27 -13.31
N ILE A 148 8.83 5.40 -12.34
CA ILE A 148 9.32 4.03 -12.30
C ILE A 148 8.10 3.12 -12.34
N SER A 149 7.97 2.31 -13.40
CA SER A 149 6.92 1.31 -13.51
C SER A 149 7.40 -0.03 -12.98
N LEU A 150 6.56 -0.70 -12.18
CA LEU A 150 6.77 -2.07 -11.72
C LEU A 150 5.95 -3.09 -12.55
N ASP A 151 5.23 -2.64 -13.58
CA ASP A 151 4.32 -3.46 -14.39
C ASP A 151 4.98 -4.06 -15.63
N ASN A 152 6.31 -4.05 -15.70
CA ASN A 152 7.06 -4.51 -16.87
C ASN A 152 7.12 -6.06 -16.96
N PHE A 153 5.98 -6.74 -16.81
CA PHE A 153 5.85 -8.20 -16.90
C PHE A 153 4.95 -8.54 -18.11
N PRO A 154 5.28 -9.57 -18.92
CA PRO A 154 6.30 -10.61 -18.72
C PRO A 154 7.72 -10.27 -19.23
N ASP A 155 7.92 -9.09 -19.79
CA ASP A 155 9.16 -8.76 -20.51
C ASP A 155 10.39 -8.61 -19.58
N ASN A 156 10.19 -8.27 -18.31
CA ASN A 156 11.27 -8.18 -17.34
C ASN A 156 11.58 -9.54 -16.71
N LYS A 157 12.75 -10.09 -17.07
CA LYS A 157 13.27 -11.35 -16.54
C LYS A 157 13.52 -11.30 -15.03
N GLU A 158 13.94 -10.17 -14.47
CA GLU A 158 14.19 -10.04 -13.03
C GLU A 158 12.90 -10.28 -12.22
N ILE A 159 11.77 -9.71 -12.68
CA ILE A 159 10.45 -9.95 -12.07
C ILE A 159 10.11 -11.43 -12.14
N HIS A 160 10.34 -12.09 -13.27
CA HIS A 160 10.09 -13.52 -13.42
C HIS A 160 10.94 -14.35 -12.44
N ASP A 161 12.23 -14.07 -12.34
CA ASP A 161 13.18 -14.79 -11.48
C ASP A 161 12.83 -14.60 -9.99
N ASP A 162 12.44 -13.39 -9.61
CA ASP A 162 11.95 -13.02 -8.28
C ASP A 162 10.67 -13.78 -7.89
N LEU A 163 9.67 -13.80 -8.79
CA LEU A 163 8.43 -14.55 -8.58
C LEU A 163 8.69 -16.06 -8.46
N ASN A 164 9.59 -16.59 -9.28
CA ASN A 164 9.99 -17.99 -9.20
C ASN A 164 10.69 -18.27 -7.86
N ALA A 165 11.65 -17.45 -7.45
CA ALA A 165 12.35 -17.58 -6.17
C ALA A 165 11.36 -17.57 -4.99
N TYR A 166 10.35 -16.68 -5.02
CA TYR A 166 9.29 -16.66 -4.02
C TYR A 166 8.47 -17.95 -3.97
N ILE A 167 8.06 -18.48 -5.12
CA ILE A 167 7.32 -19.75 -5.20
C ILE A 167 8.18 -20.89 -4.66
N GLN A 168 9.43 -21.01 -5.09
CA GLN A 168 10.34 -22.07 -4.61
C GLN A 168 10.55 -21.97 -3.10
N HIS A 169 10.74 -20.76 -2.57
CA HIS A 169 10.85 -20.55 -1.13
C HIS A 169 9.59 -21.01 -0.38
N ARG A 170 8.39 -20.73 -0.88
CA ARG A 170 7.14 -21.16 -0.25
C ARG A 170 6.95 -22.67 -0.31
N ILE A 171 7.27 -23.30 -1.45
CA ILE A 171 7.18 -24.75 -1.65
C ILE A 171 8.16 -25.48 -0.72
N ASN A 172 9.41 -25.02 -0.62
CA ASN A 172 10.43 -25.65 0.21
C ASN A 172 10.11 -25.58 1.71
N ASN A 173 9.28 -24.61 2.13
CA ASN A 173 8.90 -24.41 3.53
C ASN A 173 7.55 -25.02 3.91
N SER A 174 6.78 -25.62 2.98
CA SER A 174 5.49 -26.25 3.29
C SER A 174 5.25 -27.51 2.46
N GLN A 175 5.16 -28.64 3.16
CA GLN A 175 4.86 -29.93 2.55
C GLN A 175 3.41 -30.01 2.05
N GLU A 176 2.49 -29.28 2.67
CA GLU A 176 1.09 -29.17 2.25
C GLU A 176 0.99 -28.55 0.86
N ILE A 177 1.78 -27.51 0.57
CA ILE A 177 1.84 -26.91 -0.76
C ILE A 177 2.31 -27.97 -1.78
N ILE A 178 3.40 -28.69 -1.50
CA ILE A 178 3.90 -29.75 -2.40
C ILE A 178 2.82 -30.80 -2.66
N ASN A 179 2.14 -31.27 -1.61
CA ASN A 179 1.11 -32.30 -1.73
C ASN A 179 -0.07 -31.81 -2.58
N ASN A 180 -0.50 -30.56 -2.40
CA ASN A 180 -1.64 -29.99 -3.10
C ASN A 180 -1.30 -29.51 -4.54
N LEU A 181 -0.01 -29.36 -4.87
CA LEU A 181 0.47 -29.15 -6.24
C LEU A 181 0.69 -30.45 -7.01
N SER A 182 0.82 -31.59 -6.32
CA SER A 182 1.06 -32.89 -6.94
C SER A 182 -0.15 -33.37 -7.75
N LEU A 183 0.12 -33.91 -8.95
CA LEU A 183 -0.91 -34.57 -9.76
C LEU A 183 -0.90 -36.08 -9.44
N ASN A 184 -2.05 -36.63 -9.08
CA ASN A 184 -2.22 -38.06 -8.75
C ASN A 184 -1.28 -38.57 -7.63
N GLY A 185 -0.92 -37.72 -6.67
CA GLY A 185 -0.08 -38.08 -5.52
C GLY A 185 1.40 -38.30 -5.83
N LYS A 186 1.85 -38.02 -7.08
CA LYS A 186 3.27 -38.06 -7.45
C LYS A 186 3.80 -36.63 -7.56
N ALA A 187 4.57 -36.21 -6.57
CA ALA A 187 5.29 -34.95 -6.57
C ALA A 187 6.58 -35.09 -7.41
N ASP A 188 6.44 -35.02 -8.73
CA ASP A 188 7.60 -34.94 -9.63
C ASP A 188 8.03 -33.47 -9.77
N ALA A 189 9.34 -33.21 -9.67
CA ALA A 189 9.93 -31.88 -9.84
C ALA A 189 9.54 -31.24 -11.18
N ALA A 190 9.39 -32.05 -12.24
CA ALA A 190 8.94 -31.56 -13.54
C ALA A 190 7.48 -31.05 -13.53
N ILE A 191 6.60 -31.67 -12.74
CA ILE A 191 5.20 -31.25 -12.59
C ILE A 191 5.13 -29.95 -11.79
N ILE A 192 5.85 -29.90 -10.66
CA ILE A 192 5.93 -28.71 -9.80
C ILE A 192 6.48 -27.52 -10.59
N GLY A 193 7.50 -27.73 -11.43
CA GLY A 193 8.03 -26.69 -12.32
C GLY A 193 6.99 -26.16 -13.32
N LYS A 194 6.18 -27.03 -13.91
CA LYS A 194 5.09 -26.61 -14.83
C LYS A 194 4.01 -25.80 -14.11
N VAL A 195 3.62 -26.21 -12.90
CA VAL A 195 2.62 -25.46 -12.10
C VAL A 195 3.20 -24.12 -11.66
N SER A 196 4.46 -24.09 -11.22
CA SER A 196 5.15 -22.85 -10.83
C SER A 196 5.18 -21.85 -11.98
N ASN A 197 5.59 -22.27 -13.18
CA ASN A 197 5.57 -21.41 -14.37
C ASN A 197 4.16 -20.93 -14.71
N HIS A 198 3.15 -21.80 -14.58
CA HIS A 198 1.75 -21.39 -14.77
C HIS A 198 1.35 -20.29 -13.76
N LEU A 199 1.68 -20.46 -12.48
CA LEU A 199 1.38 -19.47 -11.44
C LEU A 199 2.08 -18.12 -11.70
N ILE A 200 3.33 -18.13 -12.16
CA ILE A 200 4.07 -16.91 -12.53
C ILE A 200 3.36 -16.19 -13.69
N MET A 201 3.01 -16.90 -14.76
CA MET A 201 2.30 -16.30 -15.90
C MET A 201 0.92 -15.78 -15.51
N ARG A 202 0.22 -16.46 -14.60
CA ARG A 202 -1.09 -16.02 -14.09
C ARG A 202 -1.00 -14.86 -13.12
N SER A 203 0.12 -14.67 -12.43
CA SER A 203 0.25 -13.60 -11.44
C SER A 203 0.33 -12.21 -12.06
N LEU A 204 0.70 -12.12 -13.35
CA LEU A 204 0.90 -10.85 -14.05
C LEU A 204 1.83 -9.90 -13.27
N GLY A 205 2.90 -10.43 -12.67
CA GLY A 205 3.81 -9.64 -11.83
C GLY A 205 3.39 -9.50 -10.36
N SER A 206 2.18 -9.91 -9.98
CA SER A 206 1.62 -9.67 -8.65
C SER A 206 2.08 -10.69 -7.61
N TYR A 207 2.95 -10.24 -6.71
CA TYR A 207 3.32 -10.98 -5.51
C TYR A 207 2.12 -11.29 -4.60
N LEU A 208 1.16 -10.36 -4.51
CA LEU A 208 -0.03 -10.55 -3.69
C LEU A 208 -0.87 -11.73 -4.20
N TYR A 209 -1.05 -11.82 -5.52
CA TYR A 209 -1.74 -12.95 -6.14
C TYR A 209 -1.06 -14.28 -5.80
N LEU A 210 0.27 -14.36 -5.95
CA LEU A 210 1.03 -15.57 -5.63
C LEU A 210 0.91 -15.93 -4.15
N LYS A 211 1.10 -14.96 -3.26
CA LYS A 211 0.97 -15.16 -1.81
C LYS A 211 -0.38 -15.80 -1.48
N LEU A 212 -1.48 -15.16 -1.90
CA LEU A 212 -2.81 -15.62 -1.55
C LEU A 212 -3.15 -16.98 -2.20
N THR A 213 -2.68 -17.23 -3.43
CA THR A 213 -2.86 -18.52 -4.10
C THR A 213 -2.11 -19.63 -3.36
N LEU A 214 -0.86 -19.39 -2.97
CA LEU A 214 -0.05 -20.34 -2.21
C LEU A 214 -0.60 -20.55 -0.79
N ASP A 215 -1.19 -19.53 -0.17
CA ASP A 215 -1.89 -19.68 1.10
C ASP A 215 -3.11 -20.62 0.97
N LEU A 216 -3.84 -20.58 -0.16
CA LEU A 216 -4.94 -21.51 -0.43
C LEU A 216 -4.44 -22.95 -0.65
N PHE A 217 -3.31 -23.13 -1.33
CA PHE A 217 -2.65 -24.44 -1.45
C PHE A 217 -2.20 -24.95 -0.08
N GLN A 218 -1.58 -24.10 0.74
CA GLN A 218 -1.11 -24.48 2.06
C GLN A 218 -2.25 -24.92 2.98
N LYS A 219 -3.41 -24.25 2.90
CA LYS A 219 -4.61 -24.60 3.67
C LYS A 219 -5.40 -25.78 3.09
N GLY A 220 -5.02 -26.31 1.92
CA GLY A 220 -5.77 -27.38 1.23
C GLY A 220 -7.10 -26.94 0.61
N HIS A 221 -7.35 -25.63 0.54
CA HIS A 221 -8.55 -25.08 -0.10
C HIS A 221 -8.43 -25.09 -1.63
N LEU A 222 -7.21 -25.20 -2.14
CA LEU A 222 -6.90 -25.33 -3.55
C LEU A 222 -6.01 -26.55 -3.76
N VAL A 223 -6.38 -27.41 -4.72
CA VAL A 223 -5.64 -28.63 -5.06
C VAL A 223 -5.62 -28.81 -6.57
N ILE A 224 -4.45 -29.08 -7.14
CA ILE A 224 -4.30 -29.34 -8.58
C ILE A 224 -4.85 -30.73 -8.92
N LYS A 225 -5.93 -30.76 -9.72
CA LYS A 225 -6.59 -32.01 -10.15
C LYS A 225 -6.27 -32.42 -11.59
N SER A 226 -5.80 -31.50 -12.42
CA SER A 226 -5.51 -31.75 -13.84
C SER A 226 -4.42 -30.81 -14.37
N ALA A 227 -3.77 -31.23 -15.46
CA ALA A 227 -2.74 -30.44 -16.15
C ALA A 227 -3.28 -29.19 -16.87
N SER A 228 -4.61 -28.99 -16.89
CA SER A 228 -5.24 -27.77 -17.41
C SER A 228 -5.26 -26.61 -16.42
N TYR A 229 -4.93 -26.87 -15.15
CA TYR A 229 -4.84 -25.87 -14.08
C TYR A 229 -6.05 -24.96 -13.91
N LYS A 230 -7.24 -25.37 -14.39
CA LYS A 230 -8.49 -24.59 -14.35
C LYS A 230 -8.94 -24.21 -12.94
N VAL A 231 -8.43 -24.88 -11.92
CA VAL A 231 -8.70 -24.60 -10.51
C VAL A 231 -7.98 -23.34 -10.02
N VAL A 232 -6.89 -22.94 -10.68
CA VAL A 232 -6.11 -21.75 -10.33
C VAL A 232 -6.90 -20.50 -10.72
N PRO A 233 -7.13 -19.55 -9.80
CA PRO A 233 -7.89 -18.34 -10.10
C PRO A 233 -7.31 -17.55 -11.27
N VAL A 234 -8.16 -17.00 -12.13
CA VAL A 234 -7.73 -16.21 -13.27
C VAL A 234 -7.42 -14.76 -12.89
N SER A 235 -7.87 -14.28 -11.72
CA SER A 235 -7.65 -12.91 -11.27
C SER A 235 -7.61 -12.80 -9.75
N LEU A 236 -7.12 -11.68 -9.23
CA LEU A 236 -7.25 -11.33 -7.81
C LEU A 236 -8.71 -11.32 -7.36
N SER A 237 -9.63 -10.82 -8.20
CA SER A 237 -11.08 -10.81 -7.95
C SER A 237 -11.63 -12.21 -7.68
N GLU A 238 -11.30 -13.16 -8.54
CA GLU A 238 -11.71 -14.56 -8.34
C GLU A 238 -11.03 -15.19 -7.12
N LEU A 239 -9.78 -14.82 -6.85
CA LEU A 239 -9.07 -15.29 -5.67
C LEU A 239 -9.74 -14.81 -4.38
N TYR A 240 -10.09 -13.52 -4.30
CA TYR A 240 -10.86 -12.96 -3.21
C TYR A 240 -12.19 -13.70 -3.01
N LEU A 241 -12.92 -13.95 -4.09
CA LEU A 241 -14.16 -14.72 -4.07
C LEU A 241 -13.93 -16.14 -3.55
N LEU A 242 -12.93 -16.84 -4.07
CA LEU A 242 -12.59 -18.20 -3.65
C LEU A 242 -12.19 -18.26 -2.17
N HIS A 243 -11.45 -17.27 -1.69
CA HIS A 243 -11.05 -17.17 -0.28
C HIS A 243 -12.28 -16.98 0.62
N PHE A 244 -13.19 -16.11 0.23
CA PHE A 244 -14.46 -15.90 0.95
C PHE A 244 -15.36 -17.14 0.91
N GLN A 245 -15.52 -17.77 -0.25
CA GLN A 245 -16.27 -19.01 -0.39
C GLN A 245 -15.66 -20.14 0.46
N ALA A 246 -14.34 -20.27 0.51
CA ALA A 246 -13.68 -21.26 1.34
C ALA A 246 -13.91 -21.00 2.84
N ILE A 247 -13.89 -19.73 3.28
CA ILE A 247 -14.22 -19.36 4.66
C ILE A 247 -15.69 -19.65 4.97
N ASN A 248 -16.59 -19.52 4.00
CA ASN A 248 -18.04 -19.67 4.19
C ASN A 248 -18.60 -21.02 3.71
N ALA A 249 -17.74 -21.94 3.28
CA ALA A 249 -18.15 -23.25 2.78
C ALA A 249 -18.93 -24.02 3.85
N GLY A 250 -20.03 -24.67 3.42
CA GLY A 250 -20.88 -25.49 4.29
C GLY A 250 -22.01 -24.76 5.02
N GLN A 251 -22.21 -23.45 4.79
CA GLN A 251 -23.27 -22.66 5.40
C GLN A 251 -24.01 -21.85 4.34
N ILE A 252 -25.20 -22.32 3.95
CA ILE A 252 -26.03 -21.69 2.90
C ILE A 252 -27.30 -21.06 3.51
N ASN A 253 -27.77 -21.55 4.66
CA ASN A 253 -28.94 -21.01 5.40
C ASN A 253 -28.87 -21.40 6.89
N GLY A 254 -29.26 -20.49 7.80
CA GLY A 254 -29.42 -20.71 9.25
C GLY A 254 -28.85 -19.57 10.11
N GLU A 255 -29.33 -19.45 11.36
CA GLU A 255 -28.68 -18.59 12.37
C GLU A 255 -27.33 -19.21 12.78
N GLN A 256 -26.26 -18.40 12.72
CA GLN A 256 -24.93 -18.83 13.15
C GLN A 256 -24.74 -18.61 14.65
N GLN A 257 -24.10 -19.57 15.31
CA GLN A 257 -23.60 -19.37 16.67
C GLN A 257 -22.57 -18.24 16.68
N TRP A 258 -22.60 -17.39 17.71
CA TRP A 258 -21.78 -16.18 17.79
C TRP A 258 -20.26 -16.46 17.71
N GLU A 259 -19.82 -17.58 18.26
CA GLU A 259 -18.41 -18.00 18.25
C GLU A 259 -17.92 -18.32 16.83
N ASP A 260 -18.69 -19.11 16.08
CA ASP A 260 -18.42 -19.43 14.68
C ASP A 260 -18.44 -18.17 13.80
N PHE A 261 -19.43 -17.29 14.03
CA PHE A 261 -19.51 -16.00 13.36
C PHE A 261 -18.27 -15.16 13.63
N SER A 262 -17.86 -15.03 14.90
CA SER A 262 -16.70 -14.24 15.30
C SER A 262 -15.41 -14.77 14.68
N GLN A 263 -15.22 -16.09 14.66
CA GLN A 263 -14.03 -16.71 14.06
C GLN A 263 -13.95 -16.50 12.54
N ARG A 264 -15.08 -16.61 11.84
CA ARG A 264 -15.17 -16.32 10.39
C ARG A 264 -14.98 -14.84 10.10
N MET A 265 -15.53 -13.97 10.94
CA MET A 265 -15.29 -12.54 10.87
C MET A 265 -13.81 -12.20 11.07
N GLU A 266 -13.14 -12.84 12.03
CA GLU A 266 -11.69 -12.70 12.23
C GLU A 266 -10.93 -13.10 10.96
N ALA A 267 -11.32 -14.21 10.32
CA ALA A 267 -10.70 -14.68 9.08
C ALA A 267 -10.94 -13.75 7.88
N LEU A 268 -12.09 -13.07 7.82
CA LEU A 268 -12.42 -12.08 6.80
C LEU A 268 -11.95 -10.66 7.14
N SER A 269 -11.42 -10.44 8.35
CA SER A 269 -11.09 -9.11 8.85
C SER A 269 -10.07 -8.38 7.97
N CYS A 270 -9.17 -9.11 7.31
CA CYS A 270 -8.19 -8.56 6.37
C CYS A 270 -8.83 -8.02 5.08
N PHE A 271 -10.07 -8.39 4.78
CA PHE A 271 -10.84 -7.88 3.63
C PHE A 271 -11.92 -6.90 4.05
N LEU A 272 -12.05 -6.60 5.34
CA LEU A 272 -13.12 -5.78 5.88
C LEU A 272 -12.59 -4.47 6.47
N ILE A 273 -13.21 -3.38 6.03
CA ILE A 273 -12.91 -2.01 6.40
C ILE A 273 -13.99 -1.52 7.34
N LYS A 274 -13.60 -0.87 8.44
CA LYS A 274 -14.53 -0.26 9.38
C LYS A 274 -14.94 1.14 8.89
N ARG A 275 -16.22 1.37 8.70
CA ARG A 275 -16.82 2.65 8.29
C ARG A 275 -17.07 3.58 9.48
N ARG A 276 -17.37 4.86 9.19
CA ARG A 276 -17.67 5.91 10.18
C ARG A 276 -18.86 5.58 11.08
N ASP A 277 -19.85 4.86 10.56
CA ASP A 277 -21.03 4.39 11.29
C ASP A 277 -20.79 3.13 12.13
N LYS A 278 -19.52 2.72 12.30
CA LYS A 278 -19.06 1.49 12.96
C LYS A 278 -19.45 0.19 12.27
N THR A 279 -20.04 0.25 11.07
CA THR A 279 -20.26 -0.93 10.24
C THR A 279 -18.97 -1.37 9.56
N ARG A 280 -18.95 -2.59 9.01
CA ARG A 280 -17.82 -3.10 8.22
C ARG A 280 -18.26 -3.26 6.76
N MET A 281 -17.36 -2.97 5.82
CA MET A 281 -17.58 -3.17 4.39
C MET A 281 -16.39 -3.88 3.76
N PHE A 282 -16.61 -4.62 2.68
CA PHE A 282 -15.50 -5.24 1.95
C PHE A 282 -14.63 -4.20 1.25
N CYS A 283 -13.32 -4.38 1.35
CA CYS A 283 -12.30 -3.50 0.77
C CYS A 283 -12.19 -3.62 -0.76
N HIS A 284 -12.62 -4.76 -1.32
CA HIS A 284 -12.51 -5.03 -2.75
C HIS A 284 -13.89 -5.03 -3.43
N PRO A 285 -14.06 -4.31 -4.56
CA PRO A 285 -15.34 -4.27 -5.28
C PRO A 285 -15.90 -5.63 -5.70
N SER A 286 -15.06 -6.65 -5.88
CA SER A 286 -15.51 -8.01 -6.23
C SER A 286 -16.40 -8.68 -5.18
N PHE A 287 -16.39 -8.16 -3.95
CA PHE A 287 -17.32 -8.60 -2.91
C PHE A 287 -18.63 -7.81 -2.91
N ARG A 288 -18.81 -6.79 -3.77
CA ARG A 288 -20.05 -5.99 -3.83
C ARG A 288 -21.18 -6.69 -4.56
N GLU A 289 -20.87 -7.67 -5.40
CA GLU A 289 -21.86 -8.46 -6.15
C GLU A 289 -22.38 -9.68 -5.35
N TRP A 290 -21.95 -9.81 -4.09
CA TRP A 290 -22.31 -10.87 -3.14
C TRP A 290 -22.86 -10.25 -1.85
#